data_AF-A0A951BWJ1-F1
#
_entry.id   AF-A0A951BWJ1-F1
#
_cell.length_a   1.000
_cell.length_b   1.000
_cell.length_c   1.000
_cell.angle_alpha   90.00
_cell.angle_beta   90.00
_cell.angle_gamma   90.00
#
_symmetry.space_group_name_H-M   'P 1'
#
loop_
_entity.id
_entity.type
_entity.pdbx_description
1 polymer ?
#
loop_
_entity_poly.entity_id
_entity_poly.type
_entity_poly.pdbx_seq_one_letter_code
_entity_poly.pdbx_strand_id
1 'polypeptide(L)'
;MSTQILMPALSPTMTEGKLARWLKKVGDEVQAGDVVAEIETDKATMEVEAAEEGKLARILVEEGTEGVAVNTPIAELAGNGEDAQPAKAEARPQAAPTPVRDVKAEDHAEAAPQARAPAVQVEQVPEKDWGPTRPMTVREALRDAMAAEMRRDETVFLLGEEVAQYQGAYKVSQGLLEEFGDRRVIDTPITEHGFTGLAIGAAMAGLRPILEFMTFNFAMQAMDHLINSAAKTRYMSGGQMAASIVFRGPNGPAARVAAQHSQDYSSWYSHIPGLKVIAPFTAADAKGLLKS
;
A
#
# COMPACT_ATOMS: atom_id res chain seq x y z
N MET A 1 27.98 8.70 17.74
CA MET A 1 26.89 7.81 18.23
C MET A 1 26.98 6.53 17.42
N SER A 2 26.87 5.37 18.05
CA SER A 2 26.82 4.08 17.34
C SER A 2 25.39 3.83 16.84
N THR A 3 25.23 3.57 15.56
CA THR A 3 23.93 3.21 14.95
C THR A 3 23.75 1.69 15.03
N GLN A 4 22.56 1.22 15.39
CA GLN A 4 22.27 -0.22 15.43
C GLN A 4 21.59 -0.67 14.13
N ILE A 5 22.07 -1.76 13.56
CA ILE A 5 21.36 -2.51 12.52
C ILE A 5 20.40 -3.45 13.24
N LEU A 6 19.11 -3.33 12.96
CA LEU A 6 18.06 -4.14 13.56
C LEU A 6 17.62 -5.25 12.61
N MET A 7 17.12 -6.35 13.17
CA MET A 7 16.44 -7.41 12.43
C MET A 7 15.21 -6.82 11.72
N PRO A 8 15.17 -6.76 10.38
CA PRO A 8 14.06 -6.17 9.65
C PRO A 8 12.83 -7.08 9.65
N ALA A 9 11.64 -6.49 9.56
CA ALA A 9 10.41 -7.22 9.23
C ALA A 9 10.34 -7.36 7.71
N LEU A 10 10.57 -8.57 7.21
CA LEU A 10 10.55 -8.86 5.78
C LEU A 10 9.15 -9.28 5.27
N SER A 11 8.21 -9.53 6.19
CA SER A 11 6.78 -9.67 5.89
C SER A 11 5.92 -9.13 7.04
N PRO A 12 4.66 -8.72 6.79
CA PRO A 12 3.77 -8.20 7.84
C PRO A 12 3.43 -9.23 8.93
N THR A 13 3.66 -10.52 8.68
CA THR A 13 3.40 -11.62 9.63
C THR A 13 4.68 -12.19 10.24
N MET A 14 5.86 -11.67 9.87
CA MET A 14 7.14 -12.14 10.39
C MET A 14 7.35 -11.62 11.81
N THR A 15 7.48 -12.53 12.78
CA THR A 15 7.82 -12.22 14.17
C THR A 15 9.29 -12.49 14.48
N GLU A 16 9.91 -13.43 13.78
CA GLU A 16 11.29 -13.85 13.95
C GLU A 16 11.89 -14.36 12.63
N GLY A 17 13.23 -14.42 12.54
CA GLY A 17 13.96 -14.97 11.40
C GLY A 17 15.28 -15.60 11.81
N LYS A 18 15.87 -16.37 10.89
CA LYS A 18 17.21 -16.96 11.05
C LYS A 18 18.24 -16.09 10.34
N LEU A 19 19.31 -15.70 11.05
CA LEU A 19 20.43 -15.03 10.40
C LEU A 19 21.26 -16.08 9.65
N ALA A 20 21.11 -16.16 8.32
CA ALA A 20 21.70 -17.22 7.52
C ALA A 20 23.18 -16.99 7.26
N ARG A 21 23.59 -15.75 6.95
CA ARG A 21 24.98 -15.42 6.61
C ARG A 21 25.31 -13.93 6.76
N TRP A 22 26.51 -13.60 7.21
CA TRP A 22 27.05 -12.24 7.10
C TRP A 22 27.81 -12.04 5.79
N LEU A 23 27.51 -10.94 5.07
CA LEU A 23 28.18 -10.57 3.82
C LEU A 23 29.25 -9.48 4.04
N LYS A 24 29.19 -8.76 5.16
CA LYS A 24 30.19 -7.79 5.62
C LYS A 24 30.84 -8.26 6.92
N LYS A 25 32.11 -7.91 7.13
CA LYS A 25 32.89 -8.26 8.32
C LYS A 25 33.09 -7.04 9.23
N VAL A 26 33.34 -7.30 10.51
CA VAL A 26 33.71 -6.25 11.46
C VAL A 26 34.94 -5.51 10.93
N GLY A 27 34.80 -4.21 10.77
CA GLY A 27 35.80 -3.31 10.20
C GLY A 27 35.50 -2.83 8.78
N ASP A 28 34.53 -3.44 8.08
CA ASP A 28 34.17 -3.05 6.72
C ASP A 28 33.38 -1.73 6.70
N GLU A 29 33.59 -0.93 5.66
CA GLU A 29 32.75 0.23 5.36
C GLU A 29 31.41 -0.24 4.76
N VAL A 30 30.33 0.34 5.28
CA VAL A 30 28.95 0.08 4.89
C VAL A 30 28.33 1.40 4.46
N GLN A 31 27.82 1.46 3.23
CA GLN A 31 27.04 2.59 2.73
C GLN A 31 25.54 2.34 2.94
N ALA A 32 24.74 3.40 2.97
CA ALA A 32 23.28 3.24 2.95
C ALA A 32 22.85 2.52 1.65
N GLY A 33 22.14 1.41 1.79
CA GLY A 33 21.74 0.52 0.69
C GLY A 33 22.68 -0.66 0.45
N ASP A 34 23.83 -0.75 1.14
CA ASP A 34 24.70 -1.94 1.04
C ASP A 34 24.04 -3.15 1.69
N VAL A 35 24.16 -4.31 1.03
CA VAL A 35 23.74 -5.59 1.60
C VAL A 35 24.77 -6.06 2.63
N VAL A 36 24.31 -6.27 3.86
CA VAL A 36 25.17 -6.61 5.01
C VAL A 36 25.04 -8.06 5.47
N ALA A 37 23.87 -8.68 5.29
CA ALA A 37 23.58 -10.05 5.73
C ALA A 37 22.44 -10.68 4.93
N GLU A 38 22.32 -12.00 4.99
CA GLU A 38 21.20 -12.79 4.48
C GLU A 38 20.40 -13.36 5.66
N ILE A 39 19.07 -13.26 5.57
CA ILE A 39 18.12 -13.82 6.52
C ILE A 39 17.33 -14.90 5.83
N GLU A 40 17.21 -16.05 6.49
CA GLU A 40 16.33 -17.14 6.08
C GLU A 40 15.05 -17.10 6.91
N THR A 41 13.92 -17.21 6.23
CA THR A 41 12.59 -17.36 6.82
C THR A 41 11.97 -18.67 6.33
N ASP A 42 10.80 -19.03 6.87
CA ASP A 42 10.03 -20.19 6.42
C ASP A 42 9.53 -20.05 4.96
N LYS A 43 9.56 -18.85 4.39
CA LYS A 43 9.07 -18.56 3.03
C LYS A 43 10.17 -18.29 2.01
N ALA A 44 11.26 -17.65 2.42
CA ALA A 44 12.33 -17.22 1.50
C ALA A 44 13.61 -16.84 2.25
N THR A 45 14.72 -16.85 1.53
CA THR A 45 15.97 -16.18 1.91
C THR A 45 15.98 -14.78 1.32
N MET A 46 16.29 -13.77 2.13
CA MET A 46 16.24 -12.36 1.75
C MET A 46 17.44 -11.59 2.29
N GLU A 47 17.82 -10.54 1.58
CA GLU A 47 19.00 -9.72 1.87
C GLU A 47 18.65 -8.55 2.81
N VAL A 48 19.56 -8.24 3.74
CA VAL A 48 19.46 -7.12 4.67
C VAL A 48 20.28 -5.96 4.13
N GLU A 49 19.63 -4.85 3.82
CA GLU A 49 20.26 -3.60 3.42
C GLU A 49 20.50 -2.67 4.63
N ALA A 50 21.66 -2.00 4.66
CA ALA A 50 21.97 -1.02 5.69
C ALA A 50 21.19 0.29 5.47
N ALA A 51 20.51 0.78 6.50
CA ALA A 51 19.75 2.03 6.43
C ALA A 51 20.62 3.29 6.60
N GLU A 52 21.80 3.15 7.22
CA GLU A 52 22.72 4.25 7.51
C GLU A 52 24.15 3.85 7.13
N GLU A 53 24.99 4.84 6.81
CA GLU A 53 26.40 4.64 6.51
C GLU A 53 27.25 4.55 7.79
N GLY A 54 28.30 3.74 7.76
CA GLY A 54 29.25 3.63 8.86
C GLY A 54 30.20 2.47 8.73
N LYS A 55 31.10 2.32 9.70
CA LYS A 55 32.00 1.16 9.79
C LYS A 55 31.37 0.09 10.67
N LEU A 56 31.31 -1.16 10.20
CA LEU A 56 30.75 -2.26 10.98
C LEU A 56 31.62 -2.50 12.23
N ALA A 57 31.17 -2.04 13.38
CA ALA A 57 31.96 -2.02 14.62
C ALA A 57 31.84 -3.34 15.38
N ARG A 58 30.64 -3.95 15.39
CA ARG A 58 30.40 -5.19 16.11
C ARG A 58 29.21 -5.96 15.54
N ILE A 59 29.37 -7.28 15.45
CA ILE A 59 28.28 -8.23 15.20
C ILE A 59 27.73 -8.69 16.56
N LEU A 60 26.41 -8.57 16.76
CA LEU A 60 25.73 -8.94 18.01
C LEU A 60 25.04 -10.31 17.91
N VAL A 61 24.71 -10.74 16.69
CA VAL A 61 24.08 -12.03 16.40
C VAL A 61 24.95 -12.82 15.44
N GLU A 62 25.36 -14.02 15.84
CA GLU A 62 26.24 -14.88 15.03
C GLU A 62 25.48 -15.54 13.88
N GLU A 63 26.22 -15.85 12.81
CA GLU A 63 25.72 -16.60 11.67
C GLU A 63 25.13 -17.96 12.09
N GLY A 64 23.97 -18.31 11.55
CA GLY A 64 23.24 -19.53 11.87
C GLY A 64 22.29 -19.41 13.08
N THR A 65 22.23 -18.26 13.75
CA THR A 65 21.31 -18.06 14.88
C THR A 65 19.85 -18.05 14.42
N GLU A 66 19.04 -18.94 14.99
CA GLU A 66 17.60 -19.09 14.72
C GLU A 66 16.75 -18.32 15.74
N GLY A 67 15.52 -17.96 15.36
CA GLY A 67 14.54 -17.33 16.28
C GLY A 67 14.87 -15.89 16.68
N VAL A 68 15.55 -15.13 15.83
CA VAL A 68 15.89 -13.73 16.11
C VAL A 68 14.65 -12.87 15.86
N ALA A 69 14.11 -12.26 16.91
CA ALA A 69 12.89 -11.45 16.83
C ALA A 69 13.10 -10.17 16.00
N VAL A 70 12.07 -9.75 15.26
CA VAL A 70 12.07 -8.48 14.52
C VAL A 70 12.31 -7.29 15.46
N ASN A 71 13.06 -6.29 14.98
CA ASN A 71 13.57 -5.13 15.72
C ASN A 71 14.65 -5.44 16.78
N THR A 72 15.17 -6.67 16.84
CA THR A 72 16.33 -6.98 17.69
C THR A 72 17.62 -6.45 17.06
N PRO A 73 18.51 -5.76 17.80
CA PRO A 73 19.82 -5.36 17.28
C PRO A 73 20.68 -6.56 16.86
N ILE A 74 21.10 -6.59 15.60
CA ILE A 74 21.93 -7.65 15.01
C ILE A 74 23.38 -7.21 14.82
N ALA A 75 23.65 -5.92 14.64
CA ALA A 75 25.00 -5.35 14.58
C ALA A 75 25.04 -3.86 14.95
N GLU A 76 26.24 -3.33 15.18
CA GLU A 76 26.51 -1.92 15.48
C GLU A 76 27.43 -1.31 14.44
N LEU A 77 27.06 -0.15 13.93
CA LEU A 77 27.86 0.73 13.08
C LEU A 77 28.48 1.83 13.93
N ALA A 78 29.78 2.06 13.78
CA ALA A 78 30.44 3.25 14.29
C ALA A 78 30.27 4.40 13.29
N GLY A 79 29.73 5.53 13.76
CA GLY A 79 29.76 6.78 12.99
C GLY A 79 31.19 7.29 12.79
N ASN A 80 31.45 7.98 11.69
CA ASN A 80 32.79 8.41 11.29
C ASN A 80 33.57 9.11 12.42
N GLY A 81 34.59 8.40 12.91
CA GLY A 81 35.57 8.87 13.88
C GLY A 81 35.40 8.29 15.29
N GLU A 82 35.90 7.06 15.52
CA GLU A 82 36.74 6.61 16.65
C GLU A 82 36.68 5.08 16.84
N ASP A 83 37.86 4.46 17.00
CA ASP A 83 38.05 3.04 17.29
C ASP A 83 37.57 2.67 18.71
N ALA A 84 37.10 1.42 18.85
CA ALA A 84 36.48 0.87 20.04
C ALA A 84 37.44 0.67 21.22
N GLN A 85 37.05 1.10 22.44
CA GLN A 85 37.12 0.33 23.71
C GLN A 85 36.53 1.09 24.94
N PRO A 86 36.25 0.44 26.10
CA PRO A 86 34.97 0.59 26.81
C PRO A 86 35.07 1.30 28.17
N ALA A 87 33.98 1.91 28.66
CA ALA A 87 33.48 1.78 30.05
C ALA A 87 32.36 2.78 30.44
N LYS A 88 31.40 2.22 31.19
CA LYS A 88 30.63 2.75 32.34
C LYS A 88 29.61 3.88 32.17
N ALA A 89 28.46 3.60 32.78
CA ALA A 89 27.36 4.50 33.06
C ALA A 89 27.78 5.70 33.92
N GLU A 90 27.28 6.89 33.60
CA GLU A 90 26.80 7.89 34.56
C GLU A 90 26.04 9.04 33.89
N ALA A 91 25.34 9.81 34.73
CA ALA A 91 24.14 10.59 34.48
C ALA A 91 24.23 11.78 33.49
N ARG A 92 23.05 12.12 32.94
CA ARG A 92 22.78 13.38 32.21
C ARG A 92 23.03 14.61 33.10
N PRO A 93 23.60 15.67 32.51
CA PRO A 93 22.96 16.99 32.58
C PRO A 93 22.72 17.62 31.19
N GLN A 94 21.56 18.29 31.05
CA GLN A 94 21.20 19.17 29.94
C GLN A 94 22.04 20.46 29.92
N ALA A 95 22.55 20.86 28.76
CA ALA A 95 22.76 22.27 28.35
C ALA A 95 22.94 22.30 26.80
N ALA A 96 22.00 22.90 26.06
CA ALA A 96 22.03 24.26 25.51
C ALA A 96 22.73 24.35 24.13
N PRO A 97 22.08 24.90 23.08
CA PRO A 97 22.59 24.86 21.71
C PRO A 97 23.56 26.03 21.42
N THR A 98 24.66 25.76 20.72
CA THR A 98 25.46 26.76 19.98
C THR A 98 26.50 26.06 19.10
N PRO A 99 27.05 26.71 18.07
CA PRO A 99 26.45 27.35 16.90
C PRO A 99 26.83 26.60 15.60
N VAL A 100 25.96 26.58 14.60
CA VAL A 100 26.31 26.03 13.28
C VAL A 100 27.21 27.04 12.57
N ARG A 101 28.36 26.55 12.07
CA ARG A 101 29.33 27.30 11.27
C ARG A 101 28.73 27.70 9.92
N ASP A 102 28.90 28.96 9.58
CA ASP A 102 28.53 29.56 8.30
C ASP A 102 29.14 28.81 7.12
N VAL A 103 28.28 28.22 6.30
CA VAL A 103 28.60 27.90 4.92
C VAL A 103 28.18 29.12 4.11
N LYS A 104 29.15 29.81 3.50
CA LYS A 104 28.86 30.89 2.55
C LYS A 104 28.03 30.33 1.41
N ALA A 105 26.78 30.77 1.35
CA ALA A 105 25.93 30.60 0.19
C ALA A 105 26.58 31.30 -1.01
N GLU A 106 26.77 30.56 -2.09
CA GLU A 106 26.92 31.18 -3.41
C GLU A 106 25.62 31.92 -3.73
N ASP A 107 25.75 33.14 -4.26
CA ASP A 107 24.64 34.01 -4.67
C ASP A 107 23.78 33.31 -5.73
N HIS A 108 22.77 32.57 -5.28
CA HIS A 108 21.58 32.35 -6.08
C HIS A 108 20.90 33.70 -6.23
N ALA A 109 21.04 34.29 -7.41
CA ALA A 109 20.28 35.45 -7.83
C ALA A 109 18.83 35.30 -7.38
N GLU A 110 18.38 36.30 -6.62
CA GLU A 110 17.04 36.41 -6.05
C GLU A 110 16.00 36.13 -7.15
N ALA A 111 15.42 34.93 -7.10
CA ALA A 111 14.34 34.58 -8.00
C ALA A 111 13.19 35.55 -7.74
N ALA A 112 12.85 36.34 -8.78
CA ALA A 112 11.73 37.26 -8.75
C ALA A 112 10.49 36.59 -8.13
N PRO A 113 9.68 37.31 -7.34
CA PRO A 113 8.53 36.73 -6.66
C PRO A 113 7.62 36.10 -7.72
N GLN A 114 7.61 34.77 -7.78
CA GLN A 114 6.63 34.06 -8.59
C GLN A 114 5.27 34.43 -8.02
N ALA A 115 4.46 35.08 -8.86
CA ALA A 115 3.11 35.45 -8.52
C ALA A 115 2.39 34.19 -8.02
N ARG A 116 2.12 34.15 -6.70
CA ARG A 116 1.29 33.13 -6.09
C ARG A 116 -0.03 33.17 -6.86
N ALA A 117 -0.34 32.09 -7.57
CA ALA A 117 -1.61 31.98 -8.28
C ALA A 117 -2.73 32.38 -7.29
N PRO A 118 -3.68 33.23 -7.70
CA PRO A 118 -4.72 33.69 -6.79
C PRO A 118 -5.37 32.46 -6.16
N ALA A 119 -5.40 32.44 -4.82
CA ALA A 119 -6.11 31.41 -4.09
C ALA A 119 -7.55 31.44 -4.60
N VAL A 120 -7.95 30.39 -5.33
CA VAL A 120 -9.33 30.22 -5.75
C VAL A 120 -10.14 30.15 -4.46
N GLN A 121 -10.86 31.23 -4.16
CA GLN A 121 -11.83 31.22 -3.07
C GLN A 121 -12.94 30.29 -3.53
N VAL A 122 -12.87 29.03 -3.09
CA VAL A 122 -13.94 28.07 -3.33
C VAL A 122 -15.14 28.61 -2.57
N GLU A 123 -16.11 29.13 -3.30
CA GLU A 123 -17.37 29.58 -2.75
C GLU A 123 -17.97 28.42 -1.96
N GLN A 124 -18.13 28.59 -0.65
CA GLN A 124 -18.69 27.56 0.22
C GLN A 124 -20.18 27.46 -0.11
N VAL A 125 -20.51 26.60 -1.07
CA VAL A 125 -21.89 26.24 -1.34
C VAL A 125 -22.46 25.65 -0.05
N PRO A 126 -23.57 26.19 0.48
CA PRO A 126 -24.19 25.65 1.67
C PRO A 126 -24.44 24.16 1.47
N GLU A 127 -23.87 23.33 2.36
CA GLU A 127 -24.05 21.89 2.25
C GLU A 127 -25.54 21.58 2.41
N LYS A 128 -26.06 20.79 1.47
CA LYS A 128 -27.45 20.33 1.51
C LYS A 128 -27.69 19.61 2.85
N ASP A 129 -28.81 19.90 3.51
CA ASP A 129 -29.21 19.12 4.68
C ASP A 129 -29.57 17.69 4.26
N TRP A 130 -28.73 16.73 4.65
CA TRP A 130 -28.89 15.30 4.38
C TRP A 130 -29.61 14.57 5.52
N GLY A 131 -30.10 15.29 6.53
CA GLY A 131 -30.65 14.72 7.75
C GLY A 131 -29.57 14.21 8.71
N PRO A 132 -29.91 13.31 9.66
CA PRO A 132 -28.96 12.82 10.66
C PRO A 132 -27.76 12.11 10.03
N THR A 133 -26.55 12.55 10.39
CA THR A 133 -25.28 11.96 9.96
C THR A 133 -24.52 11.36 11.15
N ARG A 134 -23.55 10.49 10.87
CA ARG A 134 -22.63 9.95 11.87
C ARG A 134 -21.21 9.90 11.33
N PRO A 135 -20.18 10.02 12.20
CA PRO A 135 -18.80 9.76 11.80
C PRO A 135 -18.64 8.33 11.25
N MET A 136 -17.85 8.21 10.19
CA MET A 136 -17.48 6.93 9.60
C MET A 136 -16.15 7.05 8.85
N THR A 137 -15.40 5.95 8.81
CA THR A 137 -14.21 5.84 7.98
C THR A 137 -14.60 5.54 6.53
N VAL A 138 -13.71 5.85 5.58
CA VAL A 138 -13.87 5.46 4.16
C VAL A 138 -14.01 3.95 4.01
N ARG A 139 -13.29 3.17 4.82
CA ARG A 139 -13.40 1.70 4.87
C ARG A 139 -14.83 1.25 5.18
N GLU A 140 -15.41 1.78 6.25
CA GLU A 140 -16.80 1.44 6.65
C GLU A 140 -17.80 1.94 5.62
N ALA A 141 -17.56 3.10 5.01
CA ALA A 141 -18.42 3.67 3.97
C ALA A 141 -18.51 2.75 2.74
N LEU A 142 -17.37 2.25 2.26
CA LEU A 142 -17.28 1.28 1.15
C LEU A 142 -17.98 -0.04 1.50
N ARG A 143 -17.70 -0.58 2.70
CA ARG A 143 -18.38 -1.79 3.21
C ARG A 143 -19.89 -1.62 3.21
N ASP A 144 -20.37 -0.55 3.84
CA ASP A 144 -21.80 -0.28 4.01
C ASP A 144 -22.49 -0.05 2.65
N ALA A 145 -21.78 0.55 1.68
CA ALA A 145 -22.29 0.69 0.31
C ALA A 145 -22.48 -0.68 -0.36
N MET A 146 -21.48 -1.55 -0.31
CA MET A 146 -21.57 -2.92 -0.86
C MET A 146 -22.70 -3.70 -0.18
N ALA A 147 -22.73 -3.73 1.15
CA ALA A 147 -23.77 -4.43 1.91
C ALA A 147 -25.17 -3.92 1.54
N ALA A 148 -25.35 -2.61 1.40
CA ALA A 148 -26.64 -2.04 1.02
C ALA A 148 -27.10 -2.48 -0.38
N GLU A 149 -26.20 -2.53 -1.37
CA GLU A 149 -26.55 -3.02 -2.71
C GLU A 149 -26.73 -4.54 -2.75
N MET A 150 -25.95 -5.30 -1.99
CA MET A 150 -26.10 -6.76 -1.89
C MET A 150 -27.42 -7.18 -1.23
N ARG A 151 -27.92 -6.40 -0.25
CA ARG A 151 -29.27 -6.58 0.32
C ARG A 151 -30.37 -6.21 -0.67
N ARG A 152 -30.13 -5.17 -1.47
CA ARG A 152 -31.12 -4.63 -2.42
C ARG A 152 -31.29 -5.54 -3.63
N ASP A 153 -30.21 -6.19 -4.08
CA ASP A 153 -30.18 -6.94 -5.33
C ASP A 153 -29.42 -8.27 -5.13
N GLU A 154 -30.13 -9.37 -5.29
CA GLU A 154 -29.59 -10.74 -5.14
C GLU A 154 -28.55 -11.09 -6.20
N THR A 155 -28.50 -10.35 -7.30
CA THR A 155 -27.53 -10.56 -8.39
C THR A 155 -26.17 -9.90 -8.13
N VAL A 156 -26.06 -9.06 -7.10
CA VAL A 156 -24.82 -8.35 -6.74
C VAL A 156 -23.93 -9.23 -5.89
N PHE A 157 -22.69 -9.51 -6.27
CA PHE A 157 -21.80 -10.32 -5.44
C PHE A 157 -20.37 -9.78 -5.47
N LEU A 158 -19.63 -10.01 -4.40
CA LEU A 158 -18.23 -9.63 -4.26
C LEU A 158 -17.34 -10.82 -4.60
N LEU A 159 -16.32 -10.61 -5.43
CA LEU A 159 -15.25 -11.56 -5.67
C LEU A 159 -13.88 -10.88 -5.76
N GLY A 160 -12.85 -11.60 -5.32
CA GLY A 160 -11.46 -11.16 -5.39
C GLY A 160 -10.59 -11.95 -4.43
N GLU A 161 -9.32 -11.58 -4.34
CA GLU A 161 -8.39 -12.20 -3.41
C GLU A 161 -8.66 -11.74 -1.98
N GLU A 162 -8.79 -12.70 -1.06
CA GLU A 162 -8.91 -12.45 0.39
C GLU A 162 -10.11 -11.58 0.80
N VAL A 163 -11.15 -11.51 -0.03
CA VAL A 163 -12.35 -10.71 0.22
C VAL A 163 -13.30 -11.37 1.21
N ALA A 164 -13.25 -12.69 1.34
CA ALA A 164 -14.19 -13.48 2.15
C ALA A 164 -13.58 -13.88 3.50
N GLN A 165 -12.84 -14.98 3.56
CA GLN A 165 -12.36 -15.57 4.84
C GLN A 165 -11.45 -14.60 5.60
N TYR A 166 -10.61 -13.87 4.87
CA TYR A 166 -9.70 -12.88 5.46
C TYR A 166 -10.39 -11.53 5.74
N GLN A 167 -11.68 -11.39 5.43
CA GLN A 167 -12.46 -10.17 5.63
C GLN A 167 -11.91 -8.95 4.86
N GLY A 168 -11.20 -9.18 3.76
CA GLY A 168 -10.56 -8.17 2.93
C GLY A 168 -9.14 -7.85 3.38
N ALA A 169 -8.22 -7.70 2.43
CA ALA A 169 -6.83 -7.29 2.67
C ALA A 169 -6.74 -5.99 3.50
N TYR A 170 -7.61 -5.02 3.20
CA TYR A 170 -7.72 -3.74 3.92
C TYR A 170 -8.95 -3.64 4.83
N LYS A 171 -9.61 -4.77 5.14
CA LYS A 171 -10.82 -4.85 5.97
C LYS A 171 -12.04 -4.10 5.42
N VAL A 172 -12.10 -3.89 4.10
CA VAL A 172 -13.23 -3.23 3.44
C VAL A 172 -14.45 -4.16 3.31
N SER A 173 -14.24 -5.47 3.22
CA SER A 173 -15.32 -6.47 3.13
C SER A 173 -15.66 -7.14 4.47
N GLN A 174 -15.27 -6.52 5.59
CA GLN A 174 -15.44 -7.07 6.92
C GLN A 174 -16.91 -7.41 7.24
N GLY A 175 -17.20 -8.65 7.64
CA GLY A 175 -18.55 -9.09 8.02
C GLY A 175 -19.46 -9.48 6.85
N LEU A 176 -19.02 -9.29 5.59
CA LEU A 176 -19.87 -9.55 4.43
C LEU A 176 -20.07 -11.05 4.18
N LEU A 177 -19.06 -11.89 4.43
CA LEU A 177 -19.18 -13.33 4.26
C LEU A 177 -20.20 -13.91 5.24
N GLU A 178 -20.15 -13.48 6.51
CA GLU A 178 -21.08 -13.90 7.55
C GLU A 178 -22.52 -13.49 7.22
N GLU A 179 -22.70 -12.33 6.58
CA GLU A 179 -24.01 -11.82 6.22
C GLU A 179 -24.60 -12.46 4.95
N PHE A 180 -23.80 -12.60 3.89
CA PHE A 180 -24.29 -12.97 2.55
C PHE A 180 -23.93 -14.39 2.09
N GLY A 181 -23.02 -15.07 2.79
CA GLY A 181 -22.58 -16.42 2.49
C GLY A 181 -21.59 -16.55 1.34
N ASP A 182 -21.05 -17.76 1.20
CA ASP A 182 -19.98 -18.14 0.27
C ASP A 182 -20.35 -18.00 -1.21
N ARG A 183 -21.65 -17.98 -1.54
CA ARG A 183 -22.14 -17.74 -2.90
C ARG A 183 -22.10 -16.28 -3.32
N ARG A 184 -21.97 -15.35 -2.36
CA ARG A 184 -22.08 -13.90 -2.60
C ARG A 184 -20.82 -13.13 -2.21
N VAL A 185 -19.92 -13.74 -1.44
CA VAL A 185 -18.58 -13.22 -1.12
C VAL A 185 -17.57 -14.32 -1.38
N ILE A 186 -16.83 -14.20 -2.48
CA ILE A 186 -16.08 -15.30 -3.09
C ILE A 186 -14.58 -14.99 -3.09
N ASP A 187 -13.80 -15.77 -2.36
CA ASP A 187 -12.34 -15.76 -2.48
C ASP A 187 -11.90 -16.41 -3.81
N THR A 188 -10.96 -15.77 -4.49
CA THR A 188 -10.38 -16.26 -5.75
C THR A 188 -8.93 -16.69 -5.57
N PRO A 189 -8.41 -17.61 -6.41
CA PRO A 189 -6.97 -17.79 -6.54
C PRO A 189 -6.29 -16.48 -7.01
N ILE A 190 -4.97 -16.40 -6.83
CA ILE A 190 -4.14 -15.26 -7.27
C ILE A 190 -3.98 -15.31 -8.80
N THR A 191 -5.00 -14.83 -9.50
CA THR A 191 -5.08 -14.83 -10.96
C THR A 191 -6.01 -13.74 -11.46
N GLU A 192 -5.52 -12.51 -11.43
CA GLU A 192 -6.26 -11.30 -11.81
C GLU A 192 -6.92 -11.45 -13.17
N HIS A 193 -6.19 -11.98 -14.15
CA HIS A 193 -6.72 -12.23 -15.48
C HIS A 193 -7.92 -13.21 -15.43
N GLY A 194 -7.77 -14.33 -14.72
CA GLY A 194 -8.77 -15.38 -14.66
C GLY A 194 -10.07 -14.93 -14.00
N PHE A 195 -9.99 -14.38 -12.77
CA PHE A 195 -11.20 -13.98 -12.06
C PHE A 195 -11.87 -12.74 -12.68
N THR A 196 -11.11 -11.88 -13.37
CA THR A 196 -11.68 -10.76 -14.13
C THR A 196 -12.47 -11.24 -15.33
N GLY A 197 -11.94 -12.17 -16.13
CA GLY A 197 -12.67 -12.77 -17.24
C GLY A 197 -13.96 -13.44 -16.78
N LEU A 198 -13.89 -14.18 -15.67
CA LEU A 198 -15.06 -14.80 -15.04
C LEU A 198 -16.11 -13.76 -14.62
N ALA A 199 -15.70 -12.70 -13.92
CA ALA A 199 -16.62 -11.66 -13.48
C ALA A 199 -17.30 -10.96 -14.65
N ILE A 200 -16.56 -10.65 -15.71
CA ILE A 200 -17.13 -10.03 -16.92
C ILE A 200 -18.12 -10.99 -17.59
N GLY A 201 -17.80 -12.29 -17.69
CA GLY A 201 -18.72 -13.30 -18.20
C GLY A 201 -20.01 -13.38 -17.37
N ALA A 202 -19.89 -13.37 -16.04
CA ALA A 202 -21.03 -13.32 -15.12
C ALA A 202 -21.87 -12.04 -15.33
N ALA A 203 -21.23 -10.89 -15.54
CA ALA A 203 -21.90 -9.64 -15.82
C ALA A 203 -22.68 -9.67 -17.16
N MET A 204 -22.09 -10.27 -18.19
CA MET A 204 -22.75 -10.48 -19.49
C MET A 204 -23.92 -11.46 -19.39
N ALA A 205 -23.88 -12.40 -18.44
CA ALA A 205 -24.97 -13.32 -18.15
C ALA A 205 -26.08 -12.72 -17.26
N GLY A 206 -25.97 -11.43 -16.89
CA GLY A 206 -26.99 -10.70 -16.15
C GLY A 206 -26.75 -10.55 -14.65
N LEU A 207 -25.61 -11.00 -14.13
CA LEU A 207 -25.22 -10.72 -12.74
C LEU A 207 -24.55 -9.35 -12.59
N ARG A 208 -24.30 -8.93 -11.36
CA ARG A 208 -23.73 -7.61 -11.02
C ARG A 208 -22.51 -7.74 -10.12
N PRO A 209 -21.38 -8.29 -10.62
CA PRO A 209 -20.19 -8.47 -9.81
C PRO A 209 -19.57 -7.15 -9.38
N ILE A 210 -19.09 -7.14 -8.13
CA ILE A 210 -18.14 -6.19 -7.57
C ILE A 210 -16.82 -6.95 -7.48
N LEU A 211 -15.89 -6.65 -8.37
CA LEU A 211 -14.58 -7.28 -8.43
C LEU A 211 -13.57 -6.43 -7.68
N GLU A 212 -12.85 -7.03 -6.73
CA GLU A 212 -11.79 -6.37 -5.97
C GLU A 212 -10.40 -6.81 -6.45
N PHE A 213 -9.60 -5.85 -6.90
CA PHE A 213 -8.17 -6.01 -7.00
C PHE A 213 -7.54 -5.61 -5.66
N MET A 214 -6.61 -6.43 -5.15
CA MET A 214 -5.90 -6.12 -3.91
C MET A 214 -5.21 -4.75 -3.99
N THR A 215 -4.67 -4.41 -5.16
CA THR A 215 -4.30 -3.05 -5.56
C THR A 215 -4.42 -2.90 -7.07
N PHE A 216 -4.68 -1.70 -7.57
CA PHE A 216 -4.73 -1.43 -9.01
C PHE A 216 -3.39 -1.65 -9.73
N ASN A 217 -2.26 -1.74 -9.00
CA ASN A 217 -0.99 -2.19 -9.58
C ASN A 217 -1.12 -3.60 -10.20
N PHE A 218 -1.85 -4.51 -9.54
CA PHE A 218 -2.03 -5.89 -10.01
C PHE A 218 -3.12 -6.02 -11.07
N ALA A 219 -4.05 -5.05 -11.14
CA ALA A 219 -5.04 -4.97 -12.21
C ALA A 219 -4.41 -4.91 -13.62
N MET A 220 -3.13 -4.53 -13.73
CA MET A 220 -2.37 -4.61 -14.98
C MET A 220 -2.40 -6.01 -15.61
N GLN A 221 -2.41 -7.08 -14.81
CA GLN A 221 -2.48 -8.46 -15.32
C GLN A 221 -3.84 -8.76 -16.01
N ALA A 222 -4.88 -8.01 -15.66
CA ALA A 222 -6.23 -8.15 -16.20
C ALA A 222 -6.62 -7.06 -17.22
N MET A 223 -5.68 -6.20 -17.61
CA MET A 223 -5.96 -5.02 -18.43
C MET A 223 -6.70 -5.33 -19.74
N ASP A 224 -6.36 -6.45 -20.38
CA ASP A 224 -7.03 -6.90 -21.61
C ASP A 224 -8.54 -7.12 -21.38
N HIS A 225 -8.91 -7.76 -20.27
CA HIS A 225 -10.32 -7.95 -19.92
C HIS A 225 -11.03 -6.64 -19.59
N LEU A 226 -10.40 -5.74 -18.82
CA LEU A 226 -10.98 -4.43 -18.48
C LEU A 226 -11.27 -3.62 -19.74
N ILE A 227 -10.34 -3.60 -20.69
CA ILE A 227 -10.44 -2.76 -21.88
C ILE A 227 -11.23 -3.47 -22.99
N ASN A 228 -10.80 -4.65 -23.41
CA ASN A 228 -11.32 -5.30 -24.61
C ASN A 228 -12.60 -6.10 -24.33
N SER A 229 -12.76 -6.68 -23.13
CA SER A 229 -13.96 -7.46 -22.79
C SER A 229 -15.05 -6.64 -22.07
N ALA A 230 -14.70 -5.71 -21.17
CA ALA A 230 -15.71 -4.90 -20.47
C ALA A 230 -16.05 -3.61 -21.22
N ALA A 231 -15.08 -2.71 -21.40
CA ALA A 231 -15.35 -1.34 -21.86
C ALA A 231 -16.00 -1.28 -23.25
N LYS A 232 -15.52 -2.12 -24.18
CA LYS A 232 -15.89 -2.04 -25.60
C LYS A 232 -17.14 -2.85 -25.98
N THR A 233 -17.51 -3.86 -25.20
CA THR A 233 -18.55 -4.85 -25.58
C THR A 233 -19.89 -4.21 -25.90
N ARG A 234 -20.33 -3.24 -25.08
CA ARG A 234 -21.64 -2.61 -25.32
C ARG A 234 -21.69 -1.88 -26.67
N TYR A 235 -20.60 -1.25 -27.06
CA TYR A 235 -20.49 -0.59 -28.35
C TYR A 235 -20.40 -1.61 -29.49
N MET A 236 -19.50 -2.60 -29.39
CA MET A 236 -19.28 -3.61 -30.44
C MET A 236 -20.52 -4.48 -30.70
N SER A 237 -21.33 -4.75 -29.68
CA SER A 237 -22.57 -5.52 -29.81
C SER A 237 -23.77 -4.69 -30.27
N GLY A 238 -23.60 -3.41 -30.61
CA GLY A 238 -24.72 -2.53 -30.95
C GLY A 238 -25.73 -2.37 -29.82
N GLY A 239 -25.29 -2.49 -28.56
CA GLY A 239 -26.13 -2.41 -27.37
C GLY A 239 -26.83 -3.71 -26.96
N GLN A 240 -26.61 -4.82 -27.66
CA GLN A 240 -27.23 -6.11 -27.35
C GLN A 240 -26.65 -6.78 -26.10
N MET A 241 -25.40 -6.49 -25.76
CA MET A 241 -24.71 -7.02 -24.58
C MET A 241 -24.17 -5.88 -23.73
N ALA A 242 -24.19 -6.05 -22.41
CA ALA A 242 -23.57 -5.12 -21.48
C ALA A 242 -22.77 -5.89 -20.43
N ALA A 243 -21.66 -5.32 -19.98
CA ALA A 243 -20.90 -5.81 -18.83
C ALA A 243 -21.19 -4.90 -17.62
N SER A 244 -22.25 -5.21 -16.86
CA SER A 244 -22.61 -4.47 -15.65
C SER A 244 -21.73 -4.91 -14.48
N ILE A 245 -20.50 -4.39 -14.41
CA ILE A 245 -19.48 -4.77 -13.43
C ILE A 245 -18.85 -3.53 -12.78
N VAL A 246 -18.50 -3.63 -11.50
CA VAL A 246 -17.68 -2.66 -10.77
C VAL A 246 -16.30 -3.27 -10.52
N PHE A 247 -15.23 -2.58 -10.91
CA PHE A 247 -13.87 -2.90 -10.49
C PHE A 247 -13.45 -1.93 -9.39
N ARG A 248 -12.98 -2.45 -8.25
CA ARG A 248 -12.54 -1.62 -7.13
C ARG A 248 -11.21 -2.11 -6.55
N GLY A 249 -10.54 -1.23 -5.83
CA GLY A 249 -9.26 -1.51 -5.18
C GLY A 249 -8.56 -0.19 -4.79
N PRO A 250 -7.54 -0.24 -3.92
CA PRO A 250 -6.69 0.92 -3.67
C PRO A 250 -5.85 1.26 -4.91
N ASN A 251 -5.72 2.56 -5.19
CA ASN A 251 -4.98 3.11 -6.31
C ASN A 251 -4.13 4.30 -5.85
N GLY A 252 -2.92 4.44 -6.39
CA GLY A 252 -1.98 5.50 -6.01
C GLY A 252 -1.02 5.11 -4.87
N PRO A 253 -0.28 6.09 -4.32
CA PRO A 253 0.80 5.83 -3.38
C PRO A 253 0.29 5.41 -1.99
N ALA A 254 1.06 4.55 -1.33
CA ALA A 254 0.92 4.24 0.08
C ALA A 254 2.28 4.39 0.80
N ALA A 255 2.26 4.32 2.14
CA ALA A 255 3.48 4.50 2.92
C ALA A 255 4.42 3.29 2.78
N ARG A 256 5.63 3.52 2.25
CA ARG A 256 6.75 2.56 2.24
C ARG A 256 6.50 1.27 1.47
N VAL A 257 5.75 1.33 0.36
CA VAL A 257 5.43 0.15 -0.48
C VAL A 257 6.23 0.09 -1.79
N ALA A 258 7.19 1.01 -1.97
CA ALA A 258 8.11 1.07 -3.12
C ALA A 258 7.40 1.20 -4.49
N ALA A 259 8.15 0.97 -5.57
CA ALA A 259 7.74 1.31 -6.94
C ALA A 259 6.52 0.51 -7.44
N GLN A 260 6.47 -0.80 -7.16
CA GLN A 260 5.46 -1.71 -7.73
C GLN A 260 4.10 -1.70 -7.02
N HIS A 261 3.96 -0.90 -5.95
CA HIS A 261 2.71 -0.79 -5.18
C HIS A 261 2.23 0.67 -5.03
N SER A 262 2.80 1.62 -5.78
CA SER A 262 2.54 3.06 -5.60
C SER A 262 1.98 3.76 -6.84
N GLN A 263 1.69 3.03 -7.92
CA GLN A 263 1.27 3.64 -9.18
C GLN A 263 -0.21 4.10 -9.14
N ASP A 264 -0.47 5.26 -9.73
CA ASP A 264 -1.82 5.79 -9.97
C ASP A 264 -2.23 5.53 -11.43
N TYR A 265 -3.30 4.76 -11.61
CA TYR A 265 -3.84 4.38 -12.92
C TYR A 265 -5.03 5.21 -13.38
N SER A 266 -5.39 6.28 -12.66
CA SER A 266 -6.52 7.15 -13.03
C SER A 266 -6.40 7.63 -14.47
N SER A 267 -5.22 8.12 -14.86
CA SER A 267 -4.95 8.54 -16.23
C SER A 267 -5.18 7.41 -17.23
N TRP A 268 -4.58 6.24 -17.02
CA TRP A 268 -4.70 5.11 -17.96
C TRP A 268 -6.15 4.73 -18.23
N TYR A 269 -6.95 4.53 -17.18
CA TYR A 269 -8.34 4.12 -17.35
C TYR A 269 -9.23 5.24 -17.89
N SER A 270 -8.95 6.51 -17.56
CA SER A 270 -9.72 7.65 -18.08
C SER A 270 -9.56 7.85 -19.59
N HIS A 271 -8.49 7.32 -20.20
CA HIS A 271 -8.29 7.34 -21.65
C HIS A 271 -9.02 6.23 -22.41
N ILE A 272 -9.76 5.34 -21.72
CA ILE A 272 -10.44 4.20 -22.34
C ILE A 272 -11.95 4.48 -22.52
N PRO A 273 -12.45 4.68 -23.75
CA PRO A 273 -13.88 4.84 -23.99
C PRO A 273 -14.68 3.61 -23.54
N GLY A 274 -15.81 3.87 -22.87
CA GLY A 274 -16.70 2.83 -22.34
C GLY A 274 -16.51 2.55 -20.85
N LEU A 275 -15.37 2.94 -20.26
CA LEU A 275 -15.20 2.93 -18.81
C LEU A 275 -15.75 4.21 -18.17
N LYS A 276 -16.19 4.07 -16.93
CA LYS A 276 -16.40 5.19 -16.00
C LYS A 276 -15.35 5.05 -14.90
N VAL A 277 -14.57 6.10 -14.67
CA VAL A 277 -13.47 6.10 -13.68
C VAL A 277 -13.81 7.09 -12.59
N ILE A 278 -13.76 6.63 -11.34
CA ILE A 278 -14.13 7.42 -10.16
C ILE A 278 -13.04 7.26 -9.11
N ALA A 279 -12.61 8.39 -8.52
CA ALA A 279 -11.65 8.44 -7.42
C ALA A 279 -12.27 9.22 -6.23
N PRO A 280 -12.91 8.52 -5.27
CA PRO A 280 -13.54 9.18 -4.12
C PRO A 280 -12.50 9.71 -3.12
N PHE A 281 -12.84 10.78 -2.40
CA PHE A 281 -11.99 11.34 -1.35
C PHE A 281 -12.57 11.14 0.05
N THR A 282 -13.82 11.56 0.27
CA THR A 282 -14.46 11.47 1.58
C THR A 282 -15.24 10.16 1.75
N ALA A 283 -15.65 9.88 2.99
CA ALA A 283 -16.54 8.74 3.26
C ALA A 283 -17.92 8.91 2.59
N ALA A 284 -18.43 10.14 2.49
CA ALA A 284 -19.68 10.42 1.78
C ALA A 284 -19.52 10.14 0.27
N ASP A 285 -18.42 10.58 -0.34
CA ASP A 285 -18.09 10.30 -1.74
C ASP A 285 -18.00 8.79 -1.97
N ALA A 286 -17.21 8.08 -1.15
CA ALA A 286 -17.00 6.65 -1.29
C ALA A 286 -18.31 5.86 -1.20
N LYS A 287 -19.19 6.22 -0.25
CA LYS A 287 -20.49 5.54 -0.09
C LYS A 287 -21.45 5.87 -1.22
N GLY A 288 -21.55 7.14 -1.60
CA GLY A 288 -22.48 7.59 -2.63
C GLY A 288 -22.09 7.09 -4.01
N LEU A 289 -20.82 7.25 -4.39
CA LEU A 289 -20.32 6.92 -5.72
C LEU A 289 -20.23 5.40 -5.95
N LEU A 290 -19.95 4.59 -4.93
CA LEU A 290 -19.96 3.13 -5.10
C LEU A 290 -21.37 2.57 -5.37
N LYS A 291 -22.42 3.29 -4.96
CA LYS A 291 -23.82 2.88 -5.16
C LYS A 291 -24.43 3.36 -6.50
N SER A 292 -23.76 4.26 -7.24
CA SER A 292 -24.33 4.97 -8.39
C SER A 292 -24.30 4.21 -9.71
#